data_AF-A0A1D1YJY8-F1
#
_entry.id   AF-A0A1D1YJY8-F1
#
_cell.length_a   1.000
_cell.length_b   1.000
_cell.length_c   1.000
_cell.angle_alpha   90.00
_cell.angle_beta   90.00
_cell.angle_gamma   90.00
#
_symmetry.space_group_name_H-M   'P 1'
#
loop_
_entity.id
_entity.type
_entity.pdbx_description
1 polymer ?
#
loop_
_entity_poly.entity_id
_entity_poly.type
_entity_poly.pdbx_seq_one_letter_code
_entity_poly.pdbx_strand_id
1 'polypeptide(L)'
;ANVACFLPRTKISAVTVGNEVLTGNNTTLVRSLVPAMQSVHAALASLGLEKQVVVTTAHSLGVLETSYPPSAGSFRRDLAPYFSQLLAFLAKTGSPFLINAYP
;
A
#
# COMPACT_ATOMS: atom_id res chain seq x y z
N ALA A 1 6.70 -19.43 4.80
CA ALA A 1 7.84 -18.58 5.15
C ALA A 1 8.29 -17.87 3.87
N ASN A 2 8.06 -16.56 3.74
CA ASN A 2 8.22 -15.85 2.45
C ASN A 2 9.20 -14.66 2.50
N VAL A 3 9.51 -14.13 3.69
CA VAL A 3 10.42 -12.99 3.87
C VAL A 3 11.62 -13.39 4.73
N ALA A 4 11.40 -13.72 6.00
CA ALA A 4 12.46 -13.96 6.98
C ALA A 4 13.48 -15.03 6.56
N CYS A 5 13.04 -16.15 5.97
CA CYS A 5 13.93 -17.24 5.57
C CYS A 5 14.84 -16.91 4.37
N PHE A 6 14.57 -15.81 3.66
CA PHE A 6 15.38 -15.36 2.53
C PHE A 6 16.29 -14.19 2.88
N LEU A 7 16.10 -13.55 4.04
CA LEU A 7 16.99 -12.50 4.53
C LEU A 7 18.22 -13.11 5.22
N PRO A 8 19.41 -12.49 5.09
CA PRO A 8 19.73 -11.33 4.24
C PRO A 8 20.15 -11.71 2.80
N ARG A 9 20.13 -13.00 2.43
CA ARG A 9 20.61 -13.49 1.11
C ARG A 9 19.91 -12.79 -0.06
N THR A 10 18.61 -12.55 0.05
CA THR A 10 17.81 -11.76 -0.89
C THR A 10 17.54 -10.40 -0.28
N LYS A 11 17.85 -9.31 -0.98
CA LYS A 11 17.56 -7.95 -0.51
C LYS A 11 16.08 -7.62 -0.71
N ILE A 12 15.26 -7.95 0.28
CA ILE A 12 13.83 -7.59 0.32
C ILE A 12 13.71 -6.24 1.03
N SER A 13 13.14 -5.24 0.35
CA SER A 13 12.96 -3.89 0.91
C SER A 13 11.50 -3.54 1.19
N ALA A 14 10.55 -4.19 0.51
CA ALA A 14 9.13 -3.90 0.64
C ALA A 14 8.27 -5.15 0.42
N VAL A 15 7.11 -5.17 1.05
CA VAL A 15 5.99 -6.07 0.73
C VAL A 15 4.82 -5.22 0.22
N THR A 16 4.40 -5.46 -1.02
CA THR A 16 3.20 -4.86 -1.60
C THR A 16 1.99 -5.74 -1.30
N VAL A 17 1.12 -5.29 -0.40
CA VAL A 17 -0.12 -5.99 -0.07
C VAL A 17 -1.18 -5.60 -1.08
N GLY A 18 -1.40 -6.48 -2.06
CA GLY A 18 -2.30 -6.23 -3.18
C GLY A 18 -1.69 -5.38 -4.28
N ASN A 19 -2.33 -5.42 -5.45
CA ASN A 19 -1.99 -4.65 -6.64
C ASN A 19 -3.28 -4.06 -7.21
N GLU A 20 -3.35 -2.73 -7.31
CA GLU A 20 -4.46 -1.96 -7.90
C GLU A 20 -5.84 -2.26 -7.28
N VAL A 21 -5.85 -2.65 -5.99
CA VAL A 21 -7.03 -3.15 -5.29
C VAL A 21 -8.16 -2.11 -5.27
N LEU A 22 -7.84 -0.83 -5.06
CA LEU A 22 -8.82 0.25 -4.94
C LEU A 22 -9.54 0.58 -6.25
N THR A 23 -9.04 0.11 -7.39
CA THR A 23 -9.70 0.23 -8.70
C THR A 23 -10.31 -1.08 -9.19
N GLY A 24 -10.21 -2.15 -8.40
CA GLY A 24 -10.83 -3.43 -8.68
C GLY A 24 -12.33 -3.45 -8.38
N ASN A 25 -13.00 -4.53 -8.79
CA ASN A 25 -14.43 -4.76 -8.58
C ASN A 25 -14.76 -5.54 -7.28
N ASN A 26 -13.73 -5.95 -6.52
CA ASN A 26 -13.91 -6.79 -5.34
C ASN A 26 -13.95 -5.96 -4.05
N THR A 27 -15.16 -5.67 -3.58
CA THR A 27 -15.40 -4.87 -2.36
C THR A 27 -14.82 -5.50 -1.10
N THR A 28 -14.74 -6.84 -1.04
CA THR A 28 -14.10 -7.54 0.08
C THR A 28 -12.61 -7.23 0.12
N LEU A 29 -11.91 -7.28 -1.02
CA LEU A 29 -10.48 -6.93 -1.07
C LEU A 29 -10.23 -5.48 -0.70
N VAL A 30 -11.06 -4.55 -1.17
CA VAL A 30 -10.96 -3.12 -0.81
C VAL A 30 -11.09 -2.92 0.70
N ARG A 31 -12.07 -3.57 1.35
CA ARG A 31 -12.29 -3.47 2.80
C ARG A 31 -11.18 -4.15 3.61
N SER A 32 -10.60 -5.22 3.09
CA SER A 32 -9.56 -5.98 3.77
C SER A 32 -8.15 -5.42 3.58
N LEU A 33 -7.94 -4.45 2.69
CA LEU A 33 -6.62 -3.95 2.30
C LEU A 33 -5.82 -3.41 3.49
N VAL A 34 -6.33 -2.40 4.19
CA VAL A 34 -5.60 -1.79 5.32
C VAL A 34 -5.43 -2.76 6.50
N PRO A 35 -6.46 -3.54 6.91
CA PRO A 35 -6.28 -4.60 7.92
C PRO A 35 -5.20 -5.63 7.54
N ALA A 36 -5.11 -6.01 6.27
CA ALA A 36 -4.06 -6.93 5.79
C ALA A 36 -2.67 -6.28 5.86
N MET A 37 -2.53 -5.01 5.46
CA MET A 37 -1.28 -4.24 5.60
C MET A 37 -0.82 -4.16 7.06
N GLN A 38 -1.75 -3.87 7.98
CA GLN A 38 -1.47 -3.83 9.42
C GLN A 38 -1.00 -5.18 9.95
N SER A 39 -1.62 -6.27 9.50
CA SER A 39 -1.27 -7.63 9.92
C SER A 39 0.12 -8.04 9.43
N VAL A 40 0.47 -7.73 8.17
CA VAL A 40 1.80 -7.98 7.60
C VAL A 40 2.86 -7.14 8.32
N HIS A 41 2.59 -5.87 8.59
CA HIS A 41 3.51 -5.01 9.34
C HIS A 41 3.72 -5.52 10.76
N ALA A 42 2.66 -5.96 11.46
CA ALA A 42 2.77 -6.52 12.80
C ALA A 42 3.63 -7.80 12.81
N ALA A 43 3.48 -8.67 11.81
CA ALA A 43 4.32 -9.86 11.68
C ALA A 43 5.81 -9.50 11.45
N LEU A 44 6.10 -8.50 10.61
CA LEU A 44 7.47 -8.02 10.41
C LEU A 44 8.03 -7.39 11.70
N ALA A 45 7.22 -6.62 12.43
CA ALA A 45 7.61 -6.02 13.70
C ALA A 45 7.90 -7.07 14.79
N SER A 46 7.14 -8.16 14.85
CA SER A 46 7.42 -9.27 15.78
C SER A 46 8.74 -9.98 15.51
N LEU A 47 9.30 -9.81 14.31
CA LEU A 47 10.58 -10.35 13.89
C LEU A 47 11.71 -9.30 13.91
N GLY A 48 11.42 -8.05 14.31
CA GLY A 48 12.37 -6.92 14.26
C GLY A 48 12.77 -6.49 12.85
N LEU A 49 11.93 -6.77 11.84
CA LEU A 49 12.20 -6.52 10.43
C LEU A 49 11.50 -5.28 9.88
N GLU A 50 10.68 -4.59 10.68
CA GLU A 50 9.84 -3.46 10.25
C GLU A 50 10.64 -2.25 9.75
N LYS A 51 11.90 -2.12 10.17
CA LYS A 51 12.82 -1.08 9.68
C LYS A 51 13.54 -1.47 8.38
N GLN A 52 13.61 -2.77 8.08
CA GLN A 52 14.29 -3.29 6.89
C GLN A 52 13.32 -3.52 5.72
N VAL A 53 12.10 -3.95 6.04
CA VAL A 53 11.06 -4.32 5.06
C VAL A 53 9.82 -3.49 5.34
N VAL A 54 9.53 -2.52 4.46
CA VAL A 54 8.32 -1.68 4.58
C VAL A 54 7.09 -2.41 4.04
N VAL A 55 5.90 -1.99 4.47
CA VAL A 55 4.63 -2.53 3.97
C VAL A 55 3.86 -1.45 3.24
N THR A 56 3.54 -1.68 1.98
CA THR A 56 2.83 -0.73 1.13
C THR A 56 1.84 -1.48 0.22
N THR A 57 1.20 -0.78 -0.71
CA THR A 57 0.35 -1.34 -1.76
C THR A 57 0.53 -0.54 -3.05
N ALA A 58 0.34 -1.16 -4.19
CA ALA A 58 0.46 -0.52 -5.50
C ALA A 58 -0.92 -0.05 -5.99
N HIS A 59 -0.99 1.18 -6.50
CA HIS A 59 -2.21 1.78 -7.01
C HIS A 59 -2.10 2.05 -8.51
N SER A 60 -3.18 1.86 -9.27
CA SER A 60 -3.27 2.40 -10.63
C SER A 60 -3.54 3.90 -10.58
N LEU A 61 -3.33 4.62 -11.68
CA LEU A 61 -3.76 6.02 -11.82
C LEU A 61 -5.29 6.19 -11.78
N GLY A 62 -6.07 5.11 -11.91
CA GLY A 62 -7.55 5.14 -11.84
C GLY A 62 -8.10 5.49 -10.45
N VAL A 63 -7.24 5.67 -9.46
CA VAL A 63 -7.60 6.21 -8.14
C VAL A 63 -7.79 7.74 -8.15
N LEU A 64 -7.33 8.42 -9.20
CA LEU A 64 -7.50 9.87 -9.36
C LEU A 64 -8.88 10.18 -9.96
N GLU A 65 -9.55 11.20 -9.44
CA GLU A 65 -10.73 11.83 -10.05
C GLU A 65 -10.30 12.94 -11.00
N THR A 66 -9.43 13.84 -10.53
CA THR A 66 -8.79 14.88 -11.35
C THR A 66 -7.31 14.57 -11.48
N SER A 67 -6.78 14.61 -12.70
CA SER A 67 -5.35 14.41 -12.98
C SER A 67 -4.71 15.57 -13.76
N TYR A 68 -5.51 16.51 -14.30
CA TYR A 68 -5.02 17.67 -15.05
C TYR A 68 -5.75 18.96 -14.64
N PRO A 69 -5.02 20.09 -14.45
CA PRO A 69 -3.55 20.15 -14.38
C PRO A 69 -3.03 19.35 -13.18
N PRO A 70 -1.75 18.92 -13.16
CA PRO A 70 -1.21 18.12 -12.05
C PRO A 70 -1.39 18.77 -10.66
N SER A 71 -1.37 20.10 -10.59
CA SER A 71 -1.62 20.85 -9.35
C SER A 71 -3.07 20.76 -8.83
N ALA A 72 -4.01 20.36 -9.67
CA ALA A 72 -5.41 20.12 -9.33
C ALA A 72 -5.70 18.63 -9.05
N GLY A 73 -4.66 17.79 -8.97
CA GLY A 73 -4.79 16.37 -8.74
C GLY A 73 -5.62 16.04 -7.50
N SER A 74 -6.62 15.16 -7.65
CA SER A 74 -7.48 14.73 -6.54
C SER A 74 -7.75 13.23 -6.61
N PHE A 75 -7.79 12.56 -5.47
CA PHE A 75 -8.31 11.19 -5.40
C PHE A 75 -9.82 11.18 -5.62
N ARG A 76 -10.33 10.05 -6.13
CA ARG A 76 -11.76 9.80 -6.20
C ARG A 76 -12.43 9.88 -4.83
N ARG A 77 -13.55 10.59 -4.78
CA ARG A 77 -14.30 10.83 -3.52
C ARG A 77 -14.84 9.54 -2.91
N ASP A 78 -15.26 8.58 -3.73
CA ASP A 78 -15.73 7.28 -3.25
C ASP A 78 -14.62 6.44 -2.59
N LEU A 79 -13.35 6.76 -2.88
CA LEU A 79 -12.19 6.11 -2.26
C LEU A 79 -11.68 6.84 -1.02
N ALA A 80 -12.20 8.03 -0.69
CA ALA A 80 -11.69 8.86 0.41
C ALA A 80 -11.65 8.14 1.77
N PRO A 81 -12.66 7.34 2.19
CA PRO A 81 -12.60 6.62 3.47
C PRO A 81 -11.46 5.59 3.53
N TYR A 82 -11.11 4.98 2.39
CA TYR A 82 -10.03 4.01 2.29
C TYR A 82 -8.67 4.70 2.24
N PHE A 83 -8.55 5.79 1.48
CA PHE A 83 -7.33 6.60 1.42
C PHE A 83 -6.97 7.21 2.76
N SER A 84 -7.94 7.74 3.52
CA SER A 84 -7.67 8.30 4.85
C SER A 84 -6.99 7.29 5.77
N GLN A 85 -7.50 6.05 5.82
CA GLN A 85 -6.93 4.97 6.64
C GLN A 85 -5.57 4.50 6.10
N LEU A 86 -5.46 4.35 4.79
CA LEU A 86 -4.24 3.89 4.12
C LEU A 86 -3.10 4.90 4.29
N LEU A 87 -3.35 6.19 4.02
CA LEU A 87 -2.34 7.24 4.14
C LEU A 87 -1.92 7.44 5.60
N ALA A 88 -2.85 7.33 6.56
CA ALA A 88 -2.51 7.34 7.98
C ALA A 88 -1.58 6.17 8.37
N PHE A 89 -1.83 4.96 7.84
CA PHE A 89 -0.96 3.81 8.05
C PHE A 89 0.42 4.00 7.42
N LEU A 90 0.48 4.46 6.16
CA LEU A 90 1.75 4.70 5.47
C LEU A 90 2.58 5.76 6.19
N ALA A 91 1.95 6.88 6.59
CA ALA A 91 2.62 7.94 7.35
C ALA A 91 3.13 7.43 8.71
N LYS A 92 2.33 6.66 9.44
CA LYS A 92 2.73 6.08 10.74
C LYS A 92 3.91 5.12 10.64
N THR A 93 4.02 4.38 9.54
CA THR A 93 5.06 3.35 9.32
C THR A 93 6.25 3.86 8.51
N GLY A 94 6.20 5.10 7.99
CA GLY A 94 7.22 5.62 7.08
C GLY A 94 7.24 4.90 5.72
N SER A 95 6.15 4.24 5.34
CA SER A 95 6.08 3.45 4.10
C SER A 95 5.72 4.33 2.89
N PRO A 96 6.25 4.05 1.69
CA PRO A 96 5.99 4.85 0.50
C PRO A 96 4.58 4.61 -0.06
N PHE A 97 4.08 5.56 -0.84
CA PHE A 97 2.88 5.42 -1.66
C PHE A 97 3.29 5.03 -3.09
N LEU A 98 2.89 3.85 -3.57
CA LEU A 98 3.31 3.34 -4.89
C LEU A 98 2.22 3.52 -5.95
N ILE A 99 2.62 3.99 -7.13
CA ILE A 99 1.78 4.15 -8.31
C ILE A 99 2.33 3.32 -9.47
N ASN A 100 1.48 2.55 -10.12
CA ASN A 100 1.72 1.98 -11.44
C ASN A 100 1.34 3.03 -12.49
N ALA A 101 2.34 3.68 -13.09
CA ALA A 101 2.14 4.71 -14.10
C ALA A 101 2.40 4.15 -15.50
N TYR A 102 1.42 4.35 -16.40
CA TYR A 102 1.49 3.98 -17.81
C TYR A 102 1.16 5.24 -18.64
N PRO A 103 2.15 5.91 -19.25
CA PRO A 103 1.95 7.12 -20.05
C PRO A 103 1.05 6.93 -21.28
#